data_AF-A0A1H9UWF4-F1
#
_entry.id   AF-A0A1H9UWF4-F1
#
_cell.length_a   1.000
_cell.length_b   1.000
_cell.length_c   1.000
_cell.angle_alpha   90.00
_cell.angle_beta   90.00
_cell.angle_gamma   90.00
#
_symmetry.space_group_name_H-M   'P 1'
#
loop_
_entity.id
_entity.type
_entity.pdbx_description
1 polymer ?
#
loop_
_entity_poly.entity_id
_entity_poly.type
_entity_poly.pdbx_seq_one_letter_code
_entity_poly.pdbx_strand_id
1 'polypeptide(L)'
;MNEKFPSKTTSNEVKDELNYCRQVISVVETEPQIAAIPAVKEKLNVLKEIVEDYTEQLSYSTDPDARVGHKTEDSSFFGFKTHIAMSDERIITAAVVTTGEQSDGKYLKELLEKSRQKGMEVGNVIGDIA
;
A
#
# COMPACT_ATOMS: atom_id res chain seq x y z
N MET A 1 37.44 17.93 2.34
CA MET A 1 36.27 17.47 3.13
C MET A 1 35.21 16.81 2.26
N ASN A 2 34.86 17.34 1.08
CA ASN A 2 33.83 16.75 0.20
C ASN A 2 34.10 15.29 -0.24
N GLU A 3 35.35 14.85 -0.29
CA GLU A 3 35.70 13.47 -0.68
C GLU A 3 35.42 12.42 0.40
N LYS A 4 35.20 12.84 1.67
CA LYS A 4 34.93 11.91 2.79
C LYS A 4 33.46 11.55 2.93
N PHE A 5 32.55 12.32 2.32
CA PHE A 5 31.12 12.06 2.40
C PHE A 5 30.68 11.01 1.39
N PRO A 6 29.69 10.16 1.74
CA PRO A 6 29.13 9.22 0.79
C PRO A 6 28.49 9.92 -0.41
N SER A 7 28.50 9.26 -1.58
CA SER A 7 27.76 9.72 -2.74
C SER A 7 26.27 9.68 -2.46
N LYS A 8 25.54 10.69 -2.94
CA LYS A 8 24.07 10.67 -2.87
C LYS A 8 23.52 9.45 -3.60
N THR A 9 22.47 8.88 -3.03
CA THR A 9 21.67 7.82 -3.62
C THR A 9 21.06 8.28 -4.94
N THR A 10 20.93 7.37 -5.90
CA THR A 10 20.14 7.55 -7.13
C THR A 10 18.94 6.59 -7.17
N SER A 11 18.75 5.83 -6.09
CA SER A 11 17.70 4.84 -5.90
C SER A 11 16.50 5.50 -5.23
N ASN A 12 15.29 5.04 -5.54
CA ASN A 12 14.07 5.47 -4.85
C ASN A 12 13.70 4.55 -3.68
N GLU A 13 14.60 3.63 -3.31
CA GLU A 13 14.39 2.67 -2.22
C GLU A 13 14.72 3.30 -0.87
N VAL A 14 13.79 3.22 0.07
CA VAL A 14 13.95 3.82 1.41
C VAL A 14 15.14 3.20 2.16
N LYS A 15 15.42 1.92 1.92
CA LYS A 15 16.58 1.22 2.49
C LYS A 15 17.91 1.86 2.09
N ASP A 16 18.03 2.34 0.87
CA ASP A 16 19.25 2.97 0.36
C ASP A 16 19.44 4.34 0.99
N GLU A 17 18.35 5.11 1.15
CA GLU A 17 18.35 6.39 1.87
C GLU A 17 18.79 6.24 3.33
N LEU A 18 18.28 5.24 4.05
CA LEU A 18 18.70 4.98 5.43
C LEU A 18 20.17 4.62 5.55
N ASN A 19 20.69 3.82 4.61
CA ASN A 19 22.11 3.47 4.57
C ASN A 19 22.97 4.70 4.32
N TYR A 20 22.54 5.58 3.41
CA TYR A 20 23.20 6.87 3.19
C TYR A 20 23.22 7.71 4.47
N CYS A 21 22.09 7.84 5.18
CA CYS A 21 22.02 8.57 6.44
C CYS A 21 22.98 7.99 7.51
N ARG A 22 23.06 6.66 7.64
CA ARG A 22 24.02 5.99 8.56
C ARG A 22 25.48 6.28 8.20
N GLN A 23 25.81 6.31 6.91
CA GLN A 23 27.16 6.65 6.45
C GLN A 23 27.50 8.10 6.75
N VAL A 24 26.57 9.04 6.53
CA VAL A 24 26.74 10.45 6.87
C VAL A 24 26.98 10.64 8.37
N ILE A 25 26.19 9.95 9.22
CA ILE A 25 26.38 9.98 10.68
C ILE A 25 27.81 9.56 11.04
N SER A 26 28.27 8.42 10.53
CA SER A 26 29.60 7.87 10.81
C SER A 26 30.74 8.82 10.39
N VAL A 27 30.64 9.42 9.20
CA VAL A 27 31.64 10.39 8.71
C VAL A 27 31.71 11.63 9.60
N VAL A 28 30.58 12.15 10.07
CA VAL A 28 30.57 13.33 10.95
C VAL A 28 31.10 13.01 12.34
N GLU A 29 30.82 11.83 12.88
CA GLU A 29 31.31 11.40 14.21
C GLU A 29 32.82 11.18 14.25
N THR A 30 33.41 10.74 13.15
CA THR A 30 34.87 10.55 13.04
C THR A 30 35.67 11.86 13.02
N GLU A 31 35.00 13.02 12.93
CA GLU A 31 35.62 14.35 12.91
C GLU A 31 35.12 15.18 14.12
N PRO A 32 35.75 15.04 15.31
CA PRO A 32 35.26 15.66 16.55
C PRO A 32 35.17 17.18 16.50
N GLN A 33 36.02 17.82 15.68
CA GLN A 33 36.03 19.27 15.52
C GLN A 33 34.75 19.79 14.84
N ILE A 34 34.14 18.98 13.97
CA ILE A 34 32.90 19.33 13.27
C ILE A 34 31.69 18.92 14.12
N ALA A 35 31.73 17.72 14.70
CA ALA A 35 30.66 17.20 15.56
C ALA A 35 30.43 18.04 16.83
N ALA A 36 31.46 18.75 17.31
CA ALA A 36 31.35 19.65 18.47
C ALA A 36 30.67 20.99 18.14
N ILE A 37 30.52 21.36 16.86
CA ILE A 37 29.86 22.60 16.47
C ILE A 37 28.37 22.49 16.84
N PRO A 38 27.80 23.41 17.64
CA PRO A 38 26.43 23.28 18.13
C PRO A 38 25.39 23.04 17.04
N ALA A 39 25.46 23.80 15.94
CA ALA A 39 24.54 23.67 14.81
C ALA A 39 24.65 22.32 14.10
N VAL A 40 25.84 21.71 14.06
CA VAL A 40 26.04 20.38 13.46
C VAL A 40 25.55 19.30 14.40
N LYS A 41 25.89 19.41 15.69
CA LYS A 41 25.47 18.46 16.73
C LYS A 41 23.96 18.31 16.80
N GLU A 42 23.24 19.43 16.75
CA GLU A 42 21.77 19.44 16.74
C GLU A 42 21.22 18.67 15.54
N LYS A 43 21.70 18.97 14.32
CA LYS A 43 21.27 18.28 13.10
C LYS A 43 21.64 16.79 13.09
N LEU A 44 22.80 16.44 13.65
CA LEU A 44 23.25 15.06 13.77
C LEU A 44 22.35 14.26 14.73
N ASN A 45 21.96 14.85 15.85
CA ASN A 45 21.05 14.20 16.80
C ASN A 45 19.67 13.95 16.18
N VAL A 46 19.09 14.95 15.50
CA VAL A 46 17.82 14.79 14.78
C VAL A 46 17.91 13.69 13.73
N LEU A 47 19.00 13.62 12.97
CA LEU A 47 19.19 12.57 11.96
C LEU A 47 19.27 11.18 12.61
N LYS A 48 19.93 11.06 13.76
CA LYS A 48 20.00 9.79 14.51
C LYS A 48 18.63 9.35 15.00
N GLU A 49 17.87 10.26 15.62
CA GLU A 49 16.49 9.99 16.06
C GLU A 49 15.64 9.49 14.90
N ILE A 50 15.66 10.19 13.75
CA ILE A 50 14.90 9.78 12.55
C ILE A 50 15.32 8.39 12.06
N VAL A 51 16.62 8.09 12.03
CA VAL A 51 17.13 6.79 11.55
C VAL A 51 16.82 5.65 12.53
N GLU A 52 16.80 5.94 13.83
CA GLU A 52 16.50 4.97 14.90
C GLU A 52 15.00 4.70 15.01
N ASP A 53 14.17 5.75 14.94
CA ASP A 53 12.71 5.66 14.97
C ASP A 53 12.14 5.11 13.66
N TYR A 54 12.93 5.11 12.58
CA TYR A 54 12.48 4.55 11.32
C TYR A 54 12.17 3.06 11.46
N THR A 55 10.88 2.75 11.46
CA THR A 55 10.35 1.41 11.36
C THR A 55 9.66 1.29 10.02
N GLU A 56 10.18 0.43 9.14
CA GLU A 56 9.54 0.13 7.88
C GLU A 56 8.26 -0.68 8.13
N GLN A 57 7.11 -0.01 8.18
CA GLN A 57 5.81 -0.69 8.29
C GLN A 57 5.33 -1.15 6.91
N LEU A 58 6.00 -2.16 6.35
CA LEU A 58 5.50 -2.85 5.17
C LEU A 58 4.43 -3.85 5.61
N SER A 59 3.16 -3.45 5.47
CA SER A 59 2.03 -4.36 5.68
C SER A 59 1.83 -5.22 4.43
N TYR A 60 2.61 -6.28 4.33
CA TYR A 60 2.34 -7.34 3.35
C TYR A 60 1.16 -8.18 3.84
N SER A 61 0.12 -8.33 3.01
CA SER A 61 -0.89 -9.34 3.31
C SER A 61 -0.27 -10.72 3.05
N THR A 62 -0.34 -11.58 4.07
CA THR A 62 0.11 -12.98 4.00
C THR A 62 -0.97 -13.92 3.46
N ASP A 63 -2.09 -13.36 2.99
CA ASP A 63 -3.22 -14.14 2.52
C ASP A 63 -2.85 -14.84 1.19
N PRO A 64 -2.85 -16.18 1.14
CA PRO A 64 -2.45 -16.94 -0.04
C PRO A 64 -3.43 -16.79 -1.21
N ASP A 65 -4.63 -16.27 -0.98
CA ASP A 65 -5.67 -16.07 -1.99
C ASP A 65 -5.79 -14.60 -2.43
N ALA A 66 -5.21 -13.65 -1.70
CA ALA A 66 -5.16 -12.26 -2.14
C ALA A 66 -4.37 -12.13 -3.45
N ARG A 67 -4.93 -11.39 -4.40
CA ARG A 67 -4.33 -11.17 -5.73
C ARG A 67 -4.44 -9.70 -6.12
N VAL A 68 -3.61 -9.29 -7.07
CA VAL A 68 -3.66 -7.93 -7.61
C VAL A 68 -4.83 -7.82 -8.58
N GLY A 69 -5.78 -6.93 -8.29
CA GLY A 69 -6.86 -6.52 -9.17
C GLY A 69 -6.66 -5.10 -9.70
N HIS A 70 -7.42 -4.73 -10.73
CA HIS A 70 -7.39 -3.39 -11.32
C HIS A 70 -8.74 -2.70 -11.15
N LYS A 71 -8.71 -1.44 -10.70
CA LYS A 71 -9.89 -0.54 -10.70
C LYS A 71 -9.96 0.26 -12.00
N THR A 72 -8.80 0.67 -12.52
CA THR A 72 -8.63 1.33 -13.83
C THR A 72 -7.35 0.80 -14.49
N GLU A 73 -7.06 1.22 -15.73
CA GLU A 73 -5.80 0.89 -16.42
C GLU A 73 -4.58 1.28 -15.55
N ASP A 74 -4.61 2.47 -14.94
CA ASP A 74 -3.51 3.01 -14.16
C ASP A 74 -3.56 2.69 -12.66
N SER A 75 -4.63 2.07 -12.15
CA SER A 75 -4.79 1.83 -10.71
C SER A 75 -5.11 0.36 -10.38
N SER A 76 -4.25 -0.21 -9.54
CA SER A 76 -4.38 -1.56 -9.03
C SER A 76 -4.56 -1.59 -7.51
N PHE A 77 -5.02 -2.74 -7.01
CA PHE A 77 -5.16 -3.02 -5.58
C PHE A 77 -4.76 -4.46 -5.31
N PHE A 78 -4.20 -4.74 -4.13
CA PHE A 78 -3.93 -6.11 -3.68
C PHE A 78 -5.01 -6.56 -2.71
N GLY A 79 -5.73 -7.64 -3.02
CA GLY A 79 -6.76 -8.19 -2.14
C GLY A 79 -7.84 -8.97 -2.88
N PHE A 80 -9.09 -8.70 -2.50
CA PHE A 80 -10.28 -9.38 -2.99
C PHE A 80 -11.23 -8.41 -3.66
N LYS A 81 -12.06 -8.94 -4.55
CA LYS A 81 -13.16 -8.23 -5.17
C LYS A 81 -14.48 -8.76 -4.61
N THR A 82 -15.40 -7.85 -4.31
CA THR A 82 -16.75 -8.20 -3.87
C THR A 82 -17.75 -7.77 -4.93
N HIS A 83 -18.44 -8.75 -5.52
CA HIS A 83 -19.56 -8.53 -6.43
C HIS A 83 -20.83 -8.48 -5.60
N ILE A 84 -21.66 -7.45 -5.77
CA ILE A 84 -22.81 -7.19 -4.92
C ILE A 84 -24.05 -7.03 -5.79
N ALA A 85 -25.17 -7.61 -5.36
CA ALA A 85 -26.50 -7.28 -5.86
C ALA A 85 -27.27 -6.53 -4.79
N MET A 86 -27.94 -5.45 -5.19
CA MET A 86 -28.71 -4.58 -4.31
C MET A 86 -30.14 -4.42 -4.83
N SER A 87 -31.08 -4.16 -3.93
CA SER A 87 -32.40 -3.65 -4.32
C SER A 87 -32.33 -2.18 -4.75
N ASP A 88 -33.41 -1.67 -5.31
CA ASP A 88 -33.55 -0.24 -5.65
C ASP A 88 -33.44 0.67 -4.39
N GLU A 89 -33.81 0.14 -3.23
CA GLU A 89 -33.64 0.79 -1.91
C GLU A 89 -32.21 0.67 -1.36
N ARG A 90 -31.26 0.19 -2.18
CA ARG A 90 -29.85 -0.05 -1.83
C ARG A 90 -29.62 -1.10 -0.74
N ILE A 91 -30.57 -2.02 -0.55
CA ILE A 91 -30.40 -3.14 0.38
C ILE A 91 -29.56 -4.21 -0.31
N ILE A 92 -28.43 -4.60 0.29
CA ILE A 92 -27.60 -5.71 -0.21
C ILE A 92 -28.38 -7.02 -0.09
N THR A 93 -28.70 -7.62 -1.24
CA THR A 93 -29.42 -8.90 -1.31
C THR A 93 -28.45 -10.07 -1.51
N ALA A 94 -27.34 -9.88 -2.22
CA ALA A 94 -26.33 -10.91 -2.39
C ALA A 94 -24.92 -10.32 -2.48
N ALA A 95 -23.94 -11.13 -2.10
CA ALA A 95 -22.54 -10.84 -2.27
C ALA A 95 -21.77 -12.11 -2.65
N VAL A 96 -20.77 -11.96 -3.52
CA VAL A 96 -19.79 -12.98 -3.90
C VAL A 96 -18.41 -12.36 -3.78
N VAL A 97 -17.53 -12.99 -3.00
CA VAL A 97 -16.15 -12.53 -2.82
C VAL A 97 -15.23 -13.40 -3.66
N THR A 98 -14.34 -12.76 -4.41
CA THR A 98 -13.36 -13.43 -5.28
C THR A 98 -12.00 -12.83 -5.10
N THR A 99 -10.97 -13.51 -5.59
CA THR A 99 -9.62 -12.96 -5.70
C THR A 99 -9.61 -11.72 -6.61
N GLY A 100 -8.68 -10.80 -6.38
CA GLY A 100 -8.69 -9.45 -6.96
C GLY A 100 -8.65 -9.40 -8.49
N GLU A 101 -8.03 -10.38 -9.13
CA GLU A 101 -7.85 -10.47 -10.59
C GLU A 101 -9.10 -10.92 -11.36
N GLN A 102 -10.14 -11.38 -10.66
CA GLN A 102 -11.35 -11.91 -11.30
C GLN A 102 -12.19 -10.80 -11.94
N SER A 103 -12.78 -11.10 -13.10
CA SER A 103 -13.62 -10.17 -13.87
C SER A 103 -15.10 -10.24 -13.46
N ASP A 104 -15.80 -9.12 -13.58
CA ASP A 104 -17.12 -8.94 -12.96
C ASP A 104 -18.24 -9.70 -13.70
N GLY A 105 -18.06 -9.94 -15.01
CA GLY A 105 -19.11 -10.46 -15.89
C GLY A 105 -19.60 -11.88 -15.60
N LYS A 106 -18.91 -12.66 -14.75
CA LYS A 106 -19.23 -14.08 -14.51
C LYS A 106 -20.15 -14.32 -13.30
N TYR A 107 -20.36 -13.33 -12.44
CA TYR A 107 -20.97 -13.54 -11.12
C TYR A 107 -22.46 -13.13 -11.03
N LEU A 108 -23.02 -12.55 -12.10
CA LEU A 108 -24.42 -12.13 -12.13
C LEU A 108 -25.40 -13.28 -11.82
N LYS A 109 -25.17 -14.47 -12.40
CA LYS A 109 -26.06 -15.62 -12.20
C LYS A 109 -26.10 -16.04 -10.73
N GLU A 110 -24.93 -16.15 -10.10
CA GLU A 110 -24.81 -16.55 -8.69
C GLU A 110 -25.45 -15.50 -7.77
N LEU A 111 -25.25 -14.22 -8.05
CA LEU A 111 -25.88 -13.13 -7.31
C LEU A 111 -27.41 -13.21 -7.39
N LEU A 112 -27.97 -13.44 -8.58
CA LEU A 112 -29.41 -13.57 -8.78
C LEU A 112 -30.01 -14.75 -8.03
N GLU A 113 -29.36 -15.90 -8.07
CA GLU A 113 -29.79 -17.10 -7.34
C GLU A 113 -29.80 -16.84 -5.83
N LYS A 114 -28.73 -16.23 -5.30
CA LYS A 114 -28.63 -15.85 -3.88
C LYS A 114 -29.70 -14.85 -3.46
N SER A 115 -29.98 -13.84 -4.29
CA SER A 115 -31.02 -12.83 -4.00
C SER A 115 -32.42 -13.46 -3.99
N ARG A 116 -32.72 -14.33 -4.96
CA ARG A 116 -34.02 -15.05 -5.03
C ARG A 116 -34.21 -16.00 -3.86
N GLN A 117 -33.16 -16.71 -3.44
CA GLN A 117 -33.20 -17.58 -2.25
C GLN A 117 -33.54 -16.83 -0.96
N LYS A 118 -33.21 -15.54 -0.89
CA LYS A 118 -33.55 -14.67 0.24
C LYS A 118 -34.93 -14.01 0.11
N GLY A 119 -35.73 -14.42 -0.88
CA GLY A 119 -37.09 -13.93 -1.08
C GLY A 119 -37.21 -12.67 -1.93
N MET A 120 -36.14 -12.26 -2.64
CA MET A 120 -36.23 -11.14 -3.58
C MET A 120 -36.86 -11.59 -4.89
N GLU A 121 -37.96 -10.94 -5.29
CA GLU A 121 -38.51 -11.06 -6.64
C GLU A 121 -37.69 -10.20 -7.61
N VAL A 122 -37.10 -10.81 -8.64
CA VAL A 122 -36.24 -10.09 -9.59
C VAL A 122 -36.88 -10.13 -10.98
N GLY A 123 -37.41 -8.97 -11.41
CA GLY A 123 -37.91 -8.77 -12.77
C GLY A 123 -36.81 -8.33 -13.74
N ASN A 124 -36.04 -7.31 -13.36
CA ASN A 124 -34.97 -6.72 -14.17
C ASN A 124 -33.69 -6.55 -13.35
N VAL A 125 -32.55 -6.44 -14.03
CA VAL A 125 -31.25 -6.14 -13.42
C VAL A 125 -30.62 -4.98 -14.16
N ILE A 126 -30.07 -4.03 -13.41
CA ILE A 126 -29.24 -2.96 -13.93
C ILE A 126 -27.81 -3.24 -13.47
N GLY A 127 -26.91 -3.42 -14.43
CA GLY A 127 -25.48 -3.57 -14.17
C GLY A 127 -24.76 -2.26 -14.42
N ASP A 128 -23.65 -2.05 -13.71
CA ASP A 128 -22.70 -1.00 -14.08
C ASP A 128 -22.01 -1.39 -15.38
N ILE A 129 -21.84 -0.45 -16.29
CA ILE A 129 -21.09 -0.64 -17.54
C ILE A 129 -19.73 0.02 -17.31
N ALA A 130 -18.68 -0.81 -17.33
CA ALA A 130 -17.29 -0.38 -17.23
C ALA A 130 -16.90 0.60 -18.34
#